data_AF-A0A238DU71-F1
#
_entry.id   AF-A0A238DU71-F1
#
_cell.length_a   1.000
_cell.length_b   1.000
_cell.length_c   1.000
_cell.angle_alpha   90.00
_cell.angle_beta   90.00
_cell.angle_gamma   90.00
#
_symmetry.space_group_name_H-M   'P 1'
#
loop_
_entity.id
_entity.type
_entity.pdbx_description
1 polymer ?
#
loop_
_entity_poly.entity_id
_entity_poly.type
_entity_poly.pdbx_seq_one_letter_code
_entity_poly.pdbx_strand_id
1 'polypeptide(L)' 'MSILKPKAPTKTAAMSLRLPTELHQQLQALQADADRAGFVFDASDVCVKALAAAVKSARAELANAGAERAAHDRQQAAS' A
#
# COMPACT_ATOMS: atom_id res chain seq x y z
N MET A 1 17.43 -28.01 17.57
CA MET A 1 16.32 -27.07 17.79
C MET A 1 16.88 -25.82 18.41
N SER A 2 16.89 -24.68 17.70
CA SER A 2 17.43 -23.42 18.25
C SER A 2 16.30 -22.60 18.87
N ILE A 3 16.45 -22.25 20.15
CA ILE A 3 15.50 -21.46 20.95
C ILE A 3 15.55 -19.96 20.57
N LEU A 4 16.66 -19.52 19.96
CA LEU A 4 16.88 -18.13 19.60
C LEU A 4 16.75 -17.96 18.09
N LYS A 5 15.65 -17.34 17.66
CA LYS A 5 15.49 -16.84 16.30
C LYS A 5 16.21 -15.48 16.21
N PRO A 6 16.99 -15.22 15.15
CA PRO A 6 17.58 -13.90 14.95
C PRO A 6 16.45 -12.86 14.92
N LYS A 7 16.59 -11.81 15.73
CA LYS A 7 15.68 -10.67 15.74
C LYS A 7 15.72 -10.03 14.37
N ALA A 8 14.78 -10.40 13.49
CA ALA A 8 14.64 -9.76 12.19
C ALA A 8 14.29 -8.29 12.46
N PRO A 9 15.16 -7.34 12.11
CA PRO A 9 14.81 -5.94 12.27
C PRO A 9 13.70 -5.63 11.26
N THR A 10 12.48 -5.47 11.73
CA THR A 10 11.42 -4.86 10.94
C THR A 10 11.83 -3.39 10.76
N LYS A 11 12.57 -3.10 9.69
CA LYS A 11 13.01 -1.76 9.35
C LYS A 11 11.81 -0.98 8.81
N THR A 12 10.97 -0.47 9.70
CA THR A 12 9.94 0.49 9.33
C THR A 12 10.56 1.88 9.26
N ALA A 13 10.12 2.68 8.29
CA ALA A 13 10.46 4.09 8.19
C ALA A 13 9.16 4.89 8.27
N ALA A 14 9.18 5.98 9.05
CA ALA A 14 8.08 6.91 9.06
C ALA A 14 8.00 7.65 7.72
N MET A 15 6.79 7.81 7.20
CA MET A 15 6.53 8.54 5.97
C MET A 15 5.36 9.49 6.22
N SER A 16 5.56 10.77 5.91
CA SER A 16 4.50 11.78 5.99
C SER A 16 3.82 11.92 4.64
N LEU A 17 2.49 11.84 4.61
CA LEU A 17 1.68 11.98 3.41
C LEU A 17 0.71 13.15 3.56
N ARG A 18 0.38 13.79 2.42
CA ARG A 18 -0.73 14.74 2.35
C ARG A 18 -1.98 13.99 1.90
N LEU A 19 -3.06 14.13 2.66
CA LEU A 19 -4.36 13.54 2.39
C LEU A 19 -5.38 14.64 2.13
N PRO A 20 -6.42 14.38 1.32
CA PRO A 20 -7.60 15.25 1.30
C PRO A 20 -8.15 15.45 2.72
N THR A 21 -8.51 16.69 3.05
CA THR A 21 -8.93 17.08 4.40
C THR A 21 -10.10 16.22 4.91
N GLU A 22 -11.07 15.93 4.04
CA GLU A 22 -12.24 15.13 4.39
C GLU A 22 -11.87 13.70 4.82
N LEU A 23 -10.99 13.04 4.07
CA LEU A 23 -10.52 11.69 4.41
C LEU A 23 -9.75 11.69 5.74
N HIS A 24 -8.95 12.72 5.98
CA HIS A 24 -8.25 12.87 7.25
C HIS A 24 -9.22 13.01 8.43
N GLN A 25 -10.26 13.83 8.29
CA GLN A 25 -11.31 13.99 9.30
C GLN A 25 -12.08 12.70 9.55
N GLN A 26 -12.40 11.93 8.50
CA GLN A 26 -13.06 10.64 8.63
C GLN A 26 -12.20 9.61 9.40
N LEU A 27 -10.89 9.57 9.13
CA LEU A 27 -9.96 8.70 9.88
C LEU A 27 -9.89 9.07 11.36
N GLN A 28 -9.84 10.37 11.69
CA GLN A 28 -9.85 10.85 13.07
C GLN A 28 -11.17 10.54 13.78
N ALA A 29 -12.30 10.74 13.10
CA ALA A 29 -13.62 10.40 13.65
C ALA A 29 -13.70 8.91 13.96
N LEU A 30 -13.30 8.05 13.02
CA LEU A 30 -13.30 6.60 13.22
C LEU A 30 -12.40 6.15 14.37
N GLN A 31 -11.23 6.77 14.52
CA GLN A 31 -10.34 6.51 15.64
C GLN A 31 -11.00 6.87 16.98
N ALA A 32 -11.57 8.07 17.07
CA ALA A 32 -12.28 8.50 18.27
C ALA A 32 -13.50 7.61 18.57
N ASP A 33 -14.21 7.13 17.56
CA ASP A 33 -15.36 6.23 17.71
C ASP A 33 -14.93 4.86 18.24
N ALA A 34 -13.82 4.33 17.72
CA ALA A 34 -13.22 3.09 18.21
C ALA A 34 -12.78 3.22 19.67
N ASP A 35 -12.09 4.32 20.02
CA ASP A 35 -11.64 4.58 21.39
C ASP A 35 -12.83 4.66 22.36
N ARG A 36 -13.92 5.35 21.97
CA ARG A 36 -15.15 5.43 22.78
C ARG A 36 -15.83 4.07 22.98
N ALA A 37 -15.69 3.17 22.01
CA ALA A 37 -16.20 1.81 22.08
C ALA A 37 -15.22 0.82 22.76
N GLY A 38 -14.05 1.28 23.23
CA GLY A 38 -13.05 0.44 23.89
C GLY A 38 -12.21 -0.41 22.92
N PHE A 39 -12.19 -0.05 21.63
CA PHE A 39 -11.37 -0.68 20.61
C PHE A 39 -10.15 0.19 20.27
N VAL A 40 -9.14 -0.42 19.64
CA VAL A 40 -7.97 0.28 19.12
C VAL A 40 -8.07 0.35 17.60
N PHE A 41 -8.05 1.55 17.04
CA PHE A 41 -7.97 1.76 15.59
C PHE A 41 -6.51 2.01 15.17
N ASP A 42 -5.90 1.03 14.49
CA ASP A 42 -4.55 1.16 13.95
C ASP A 42 -4.57 1.74 12.53
N ALA A 43 -4.49 3.06 12.44
CA ALA A 43 -4.41 3.77 11.17
C ALA A 43 -3.18 3.37 10.34
N SER A 44 -2.10 2.92 10.97
CA SER A 44 -0.89 2.50 10.26
C SER A 44 -1.12 1.19 9.52
N ASP A 45 -1.75 0.20 10.14
CA ASP A 45 -2.10 -1.07 9.49
C ASP A 45 -3.05 -0.87 8.30
N VAL A 46 -4.06 0.00 8.48
CA VAL A 46 -4.97 0.39 7.39
C VAL A 46 -4.20 1.01 6.22
N CYS A 47 -3.32 1.97 6.50
CA CYS A 47 -2.48 2.61 5.48
C CYS A 47 -1.57 1.61 4.77
N VAL A 48 -0.91 0.71 5.51
CA VAL A 48 0.00 -0.29 4.94
C VAL A 48 -0.74 -1.23 4.00
N LYS A 49 -1.91 -1.73 4.38
CA LYS A 49 -2.73 -2.62 3.54
C LYS A 49 -3.19 -1.92 2.26
N ALA A 50 -3.71 -0.70 2.38
CA ALA A 50 -4.16 0.09 1.24
C ALA A 50 -3.00 0.41 0.28
N LEU A 51 -1.85 0.84 0.80
CA LEU A 51 -0.66 1.13 0.00
C LEU A 51 -0.10 -0.12 -0.68
N ALA A 52 -0.04 -1.26 0.03
CA ALA A 52 0.44 -2.51 -0.56
C ALA A 52 -0.45 -2.97 -1.73
N ALA A 53 -1.77 -2.86 -1.59
CA ALA A 53 -2.72 -3.16 -2.65
C ALA A 53 -2.55 -2.21 -3.86
N ALA A 54 -2.42 -0.91 -3.61
CA ALA A 54 -2.19 0.08 -4.66
C ALA A 54 -0.87 -0.15 -5.41
N VAL A 55 0.22 -0.45 -4.69
CA VAL A 55 1.53 -0.78 -5.28
C VAL A 55 1.43 -2.05 -6.15
N LYS A 56 0.69 -3.06 -5.71
CA LYS A 56 0.47 -4.27 -6.50
C LYS A 56 -0.30 -3.97 -7.79
N SER A 57 -1.35 -3.16 -7.72
CA SER A 57 -2.11 -2.72 -8.90
C SER A 57 -1.23 -1.96 -9.89
N ALA A 58 -0.51 -0.94 -9.39
CA ALA A 58 0.39 -0.14 -10.21
C ALA A 58 1.47 -0.97 -10.91
N ARG A 59 2.02 -1.99 -10.23
CA ARG A 59 2.98 -2.93 -10.85
C ARG A 59 2.34 -3.78 -11.95
N ALA A 60 1.10 -4.24 -11.75
CA ALA A 60 0.38 -5.01 -12.76
C ALA A 60 0.06 -4.15 -14.00
N GLU A 61 -0.38 -2.91 -13.79
CA GLU A 61 -0.63 -1.93 -14.86
C GLU A 61 0.65 -1.62 -15.65
N LEU A 62 1.77 -1.40 -14.98
CA LEU A 62 3.07 -1.19 -15.64
C LEU A 62 3.52 -2.40 -16.46
N ALA A 63 3.32 -3.62 -15.94
CA ALA A 63 3.66 -4.84 -16.68
C ALA A 63 2.80 -4.99 -17.94
N ASN A 64 1.51 -4.69 -17.86
CA ASN A 64 0.59 -4.74 -19.00
C ASN A 64 0.91 -3.66 -20.03
N ALA A 65 1.16 -2.42 -19.60
CA ALA A 65 1.57 -1.33 -20.49
C ALA A 65 2.88 -1.64 -21.23
N GLY A 66 3.82 -2.34 -20.57
CA GLY A 66 5.05 -2.83 -21.20
C GLY A 66 4.78 -3.92 -22.26
N ALA A 67 3.86 -4.84 -21.98
CA ALA A 67 3.47 -5.90 -22.90
C ALA A 67 2.74 -5.36 -24.15
N GLU A 68 1.88 -4.36 -23.99
CA GLU A 68 1.17 -3.69 -25.09
C GLU A 68 2.14 -2.96 -26.01
N ARG A 69 3.12 -2.23 -25.45
CA ARG A 69 4.18 -1.57 -26.24
C ARG A 69 5.02 -2.59 -27.01
N ALA A 70 5.44 -3.67 -26.36
CA ALA A 70 6.20 -4.75 -27.02
C ALA A 70 5.38 -5.52 -28.08
N ALA A 71 4.05 -5.54 -27.99
CA ALA A 71 3.19 -6.11 -29.03
C ALA A 71 3.04 -5.16 -30.23
N HIS A 72 2.90 -3.85 -29.99
CA HIS A 72 2.84 -2.83 -31.03
C HIS A 72 4.14 -2.77 -31.86
N ASP A 73 5.31 -2.79 -31.20
CA ASP A 73 6.61 -2.79 -31.88
C ASP A 73 6.81 -4.03 -32.77
N ARG A 74 6.31 -5.21 -32.32
CA ARG A 74 6.36 -6.44 -33.13
C ARG A 74 5.46 -6.40 -34.35
N GLN A 75 4.32 -5.72 -34.28
CA GLN A 75 3.43 -5.54 -35.43
C GLN A 75 4.01 -4.55 -36.44
N GLN A 76 4.66 -3.48 -35.98
CA GLN A 76 5.34 -2.53 -36.86
C GLN A 76 6.59 -3.11 -37.53
N ALA A 77 7.37 -3.94 -36.84
CA ALA A 77 8.56 -4.59 -37.41
C ALA A 77 8.25 -5.72 -38.41
N ALA A 78 7.01 -6.24 -38.40
CA ALA A 78 6.55 -7.29 -39.30
C ALA A 78 5.74 -6.75 -40.51
N SER A 79 5.63 -5.43 -40.65
CA SER A 79 4.93 -4.74 -41.75
C SER A 79 5.89 -4.16 -42.77
#